data_AF-A0A821L8J2-F1
#
_entry.id   AF-A0A821L8J2-F1
#
_cell.length_a   1.000
_cell.length_b   1.000
_cell.length_c   1.000
_cell.angle_alpha   90.00
_cell.angle_beta   90.00
_cell.angle_gamma   90.00
#
_symmetry.space_group_name_H-M   'P 1'
#
loop_
_entity.id
_entity.type
_entity.pdbx_description
1 polymer ?
#
loop_
_entity_poly.entity_id
_entity_poly.type
_entity_poly.pdbx_seq_one_letter_code
_entity_poly.pdbx_strand_id
1 'polypeptide(L)'
;MNTTDSVRSVRAIVFPVGYLGKTLSPYVNVQVMKANSISETTDVLFYFQGLHAVNDIATNKYPPAAVADHLTSYGGMLTDSSQMSVLKFIAGGATGTFGTVSESCSWTQKYPNPQFMIQHYTKGETLIESYWKSILQVFQGIFVGEPLANPWRKQLS
;
A
#
# COMPACT_ATOMS: atom_id res chain seq x y z
N MET A 1 3.91 -5.14 6.21
CA MET A 1 5.11 -5.97 6.44
C MET A 1 6.02 -5.34 7.48
N ASN A 2 6.58 -6.13 8.39
CA ASN A 2 7.70 -5.76 9.25
C ASN A 2 8.96 -6.46 8.71
N THR A 3 9.83 -5.69 8.05
CA THR A 3 10.95 -6.22 7.25
C THR A 3 12.26 -6.09 8.01
N THR A 4 13.37 -6.59 7.44
CA THR A 4 14.71 -6.39 8.03
C THR A 4 15.18 -4.93 8.01
N ASP A 5 14.56 -4.07 7.19
CA ASP A 5 14.81 -2.63 7.20
C ASP A 5 13.91 -1.96 8.26
N SER A 6 14.46 -1.76 9.47
CA SER A 6 13.71 -1.20 10.59
C SER A 6 13.30 0.26 10.37
N VAL A 7 14.12 1.04 9.66
CA VAL A 7 13.87 2.47 9.35
C VAL A 7 12.67 2.63 8.43
N ARG A 8 12.45 1.68 7.51
CA ARG A 8 11.32 1.71 6.58
C ARG A 8 10.14 0.83 7.01
N SER A 9 10.32 0.01 8.03
CA SER A 9 9.25 -0.80 8.65
C SER A 9 8.44 -0.05 9.71
N VAL A 10 8.62 1.27 9.83
CA VAL A 10 7.92 2.12 10.79
C VAL A 10 6.39 2.03 10.70
N ARG A 11 5.83 1.74 9.51
CA ARG A 11 4.37 1.50 9.33
C ARG A 11 3.87 0.28 10.09
N ALA A 12 4.70 -0.75 10.24
CA ALA A 12 4.32 -1.94 11.00
C ALA A 12 4.37 -1.71 12.51
N ILE A 13 5.26 -0.82 12.98
CA ILE A 13 5.41 -0.48 14.40
C ILE A 13 4.22 0.36 14.88
N VAL A 14 3.75 1.29 14.05
CA VAL A 14 2.61 2.16 14.35
C VAL A 14 1.26 1.51 14.04
N PHE A 15 1.21 0.20 13.75
CA PHE A 15 -0.02 -0.54 13.52
C PHE A 15 -0.41 -1.30 14.80
N PRO A 16 -1.31 -0.78 15.65
CA PRO A 16 -1.75 -1.48 16.85
C PRO A 16 -2.25 -2.88 16.54
N VAL A 17 -1.88 -3.83 17.41
CA VAL A 17 -2.39 -5.21 17.37
C VAL A 17 -3.92 -5.27 17.37
N GLY A 18 -4.59 -4.25 17.93
CA GLY A 18 -6.05 -4.12 17.94
C GLY A 18 -6.69 -3.92 16.55
N TYR A 19 -5.90 -3.69 15.50
CA TYR A 19 -6.39 -3.56 14.12
C TYR A 19 -6.11 -4.78 13.24
N LEU A 20 -5.56 -5.84 13.83
CA LEU A 20 -5.34 -7.11 13.13
C LEU A 20 -6.64 -7.92 13.03
N GLY A 21 -6.60 -8.94 12.17
CA GLY A 21 -7.76 -9.75 11.88
C GLY A 21 -8.81 -8.96 11.08
N LYS A 22 -10.09 -9.18 11.39
CA LYS A 22 -11.23 -8.52 10.74
C LYS A 22 -11.70 -7.24 11.44
N THR A 23 -10.88 -6.69 12.34
CA THR A 23 -11.28 -5.57 13.20
C THR A 23 -11.42 -4.26 12.42
N LEU A 24 -10.59 -4.04 11.39
CA LEU A 24 -10.68 -2.84 10.56
C LEU A 24 -11.86 -2.87 9.58
N SER A 25 -12.18 -4.05 9.07
CA SER A 25 -13.33 -4.27 8.22
C SER A 25 -13.67 -5.76 8.18
N PRO A 26 -14.96 -6.12 8.15
CA PRO A 26 -15.38 -7.52 8.09
C PRO A 26 -14.95 -8.23 6.79
N TYR A 27 -14.58 -7.47 5.76
CA TYR A 27 -14.21 -7.97 4.44
C TYR A 27 -12.74 -8.35 4.30
N VAL A 28 -11.87 -7.90 5.22
CA VAL A 28 -10.42 -7.99 5.06
C VAL A 28 -9.77 -8.55 6.30
N ASN A 29 -8.88 -9.53 6.13
CA ASN A 29 -8.12 -10.12 7.22
C ASN A 29 -6.73 -9.50 7.29
N VAL A 30 -6.56 -8.49 8.14
CA VAL A 30 -5.33 -7.70 8.22
C VAL A 30 -4.27 -8.41 9.07
N GLN A 31 -3.05 -8.48 8.56
CA GLN A 31 -1.92 -9.12 9.24
C GLN A 31 -0.66 -8.26 9.15
N VAL A 32 0.15 -8.29 10.20
CA VAL A 32 1.52 -7.78 10.17
C VAL A 32 2.46 -8.98 10.13
N MET A 33 3.02 -9.25 8.96
CA MET A 33 3.96 -10.35 8.77
C MET A 33 5.40 -9.88 8.98
N LYS A 34 6.19 -10.66 9.73
CA LYS A 34 7.64 -10.44 9.89
C LYS A 34 8.39 -11.17 8.77
N ALA A 35 8.54 -10.52 7.63
CA ALA A 35 9.21 -11.04 6.45
C ALA A 35 9.57 -9.89 5.51
N ASN A 36 10.49 -10.14 4.57
CA ASN A 36 10.92 -9.15 3.57
C ASN A 36 9.97 -9.04 2.38
N SER A 37 9.45 -10.17 1.90
CA SER A 37 8.43 -10.25 0.86
C SER A 37 7.38 -11.28 1.23
N ILE A 38 6.27 -11.28 0.49
CA ILE A 38 5.39 -12.43 0.36
C ILE A 38 5.54 -12.97 -1.05
N SER A 39 5.38 -14.27 -1.22
CA SER A 39 5.43 -14.95 -2.50
C SER A 39 4.27 -15.93 -2.62
N GLU A 40 3.87 -16.24 -3.85
CA GLU A 40 2.86 -17.26 -4.19
C GLU A 40 1.52 -17.11 -3.42
N THR A 41 1.22 -15.91 -2.94
CA THR A 41 0.03 -15.64 -2.12
C THR A 41 -1.15 -15.30 -3.03
N THR A 42 -2.29 -15.96 -2.86
CA THR A 42 -3.38 -15.96 -3.86
C THR A 42 -4.50 -14.94 -3.64
N ASP A 43 -4.46 -14.14 -2.58
CA ASP A 43 -5.49 -13.15 -2.23
C ASP A 43 -4.87 -11.91 -1.56
N VAL A 44 -4.02 -11.19 -2.30
CA VAL A 44 -3.29 -10.04 -1.78
C VAL A 44 -4.04 -8.76 -2.11
N LEU A 45 -4.96 -8.35 -1.26
CA LEU A 45 -5.75 -7.13 -1.47
C LEU A 45 -5.02 -5.85 -1.02
N PHE A 46 -4.23 -5.93 0.05
CA PHE A 46 -3.45 -4.82 0.59
C PHE A 46 -2.02 -5.26 0.88
N TYR A 47 -1.05 -4.69 0.18
CA TYR A 47 0.37 -5.01 0.37
C TYR A 47 1.23 -3.78 0.65
N PHE A 48 1.35 -3.44 1.93
CA PHE A 48 2.13 -2.30 2.40
C PHE A 48 3.47 -2.76 2.99
N GLN A 49 4.57 -2.24 2.46
CA GLN A 49 5.91 -2.71 2.81
C GLN A 49 6.95 -1.57 2.92
N GLY A 50 8.17 -1.82 3.39
CA GLY A 50 9.21 -0.80 3.62
C GLY A 50 10.50 -0.90 2.78
N LEU A 51 10.87 -2.06 2.25
CA LEU A 51 12.11 -2.26 1.50
C LEU A 51 12.22 -1.38 0.25
N HIS A 52 13.46 -0.95 -0.01
CA HIS A 52 13.82 -0.20 -1.21
C HIS A 52 13.60 -0.97 -2.52
N ALA A 53 13.60 -2.30 -2.45
CA ALA A 53 13.25 -3.22 -3.53
C ALA A 53 12.54 -4.44 -2.92
N VAL A 54 11.49 -4.91 -3.59
CA VAL A 54 10.66 -6.04 -3.13
C VAL A 54 10.75 -7.13 -4.15
N ASN A 55 11.16 -8.30 -3.69
CA ASN A 55 11.19 -9.50 -4.52
C ASN A 55 9.81 -10.13 -4.60
N ASP A 56 9.64 -11.02 -5.58
CA ASP A 56 8.50 -11.94 -5.69
C ASP A 56 7.12 -11.29 -5.88
N ILE A 57 7.04 -9.97 -6.12
CA ILE A 57 5.78 -9.24 -6.34
C ILE A 57 4.91 -9.99 -7.36
N ALA A 58 5.49 -10.32 -8.53
CA ALA A 58 4.77 -10.95 -9.64
C ALA A 58 4.37 -12.42 -9.40
N THR A 59 4.83 -13.04 -8.31
CA THR A 59 4.43 -14.41 -7.94
C THR A 59 3.09 -14.44 -7.19
N ASN A 60 2.67 -13.29 -6.64
CA ASN A 60 1.42 -13.16 -5.91
C ASN A 60 0.25 -12.93 -6.87
N LYS A 61 -0.97 -13.22 -6.41
CA LYS A 61 -2.20 -12.89 -7.12
C LYS A 61 -2.92 -11.76 -6.40
N TYR A 62 -3.12 -10.68 -7.16
CA TYR A 62 -3.82 -9.49 -6.73
C TYR A 62 -5.23 -9.53 -7.31
N PRO A 63 -6.29 -9.62 -6.49
CA PRO A 63 -7.65 -9.50 -7.00
C PRO A 63 -7.90 -8.09 -7.58
N PRO A 64 -8.95 -7.88 -8.38
CA PRO A 64 -9.37 -6.54 -8.77
C PRO A 64 -9.49 -5.63 -7.55
N ALA A 65 -9.15 -4.35 -7.72
CA ALA A 65 -9.10 -3.35 -6.66
C ALA A 65 -7.97 -3.52 -5.62
N ALA A 66 -7.07 -4.49 -5.79
CA ALA A 66 -5.91 -4.67 -4.91
C ALA A 66 -4.89 -3.52 -5.00
N VAL A 67 -4.23 -3.25 -3.88
CA VAL A 67 -3.29 -2.15 -3.73
C VAL A 67 -2.00 -2.63 -3.12
N ALA A 68 -0.89 -2.09 -3.62
CA ALA A 68 0.42 -2.41 -3.09
C ALA A 68 1.33 -1.19 -3.20
N ASP A 69 2.09 -0.90 -2.15
CA ASP A 69 3.06 0.21 -2.16
C ASP A 69 4.18 0.01 -1.16
N HIS A 70 5.15 0.92 -1.21
CA HIS A 70 6.28 0.91 -0.32
C HIS A 70 6.69 2.25 0.26
N LEU A 71 7.19 2.18 1.51
CA LEU A 71 7.76 3.30 2.23
C LEU A 71 9.23 3.43 1.84
N THR A 72 9.48 4.07 0.71
CA THR A 72 10.81 4.16 0.11
C THR A 72 10.88 5.49 -0.61
N SER A 73 11.98 6.22 -0.40
CA SER A 73 12.24 7.48 -1.11
C SER A 73 12.27 7.22 -2.60
N TYR A 74 11.82 8.15 -3.42
CA TYR A 74 11.88 7.99 -4.88
C TYR A 74 11.12 6.78 -5.45
N GLY A 75 10.30 6.06 -4.67
CA GLY A 75 9.49 4.97 -5.20
C GLY A 75 8.50 5.46 -6.27
N GLY A 76 8.06 6.71 -6.17
CA GLY A 76 7.24 7.39 -7.17
C GLY A 76 8.01 7.93 -8.38
N MET A 77 9.35 7.88 -8.38
CA MET A 77 10.10 8.16 -9.61
C MET A 77 9.84 7.03 -10.60
N LEU A 78 9.09 7.34 -11.65
CA LEU A 78 8.60 6.36 -12.62
C LEU A 78 9.73 5.84 -13.52
N THR A 79 10.77 6.65 -13.71
CA THR A 79 12.02 6.29 -14.41
C THR A 79 13.23 6.74 -13.58
N ASP A 80 14.40 6.19 -13.91
CA ASP A 80 15.71 6.72 -13.49
C ASP A 80 15.88 6.92 -11.96
N SER A 81 15.60 5.87 -11.19
CA SER A 81 15.74 5.85 -9.73
C SER A 81 16.65 4.73 -9.26
N SER A 82 17.36 4.97 -8.14
CA SER A 82 18.14 3.94 -7.45
C SER A 82 17.28 3.01 -6.57
N GLN A 83 16.04 3.41 -6.31
CA GLN A 83 15.05 2.62 -5.56
C GLN A 83 14.02 2.05 -6.53
N MET A 84 13.41 0.92 -6.17
CA MET A 84 12.43 0.26 -7.02
C MET A 84 11.26 1.21 -7.29
N SER A 85 10.89 1.38 -8.56
CA SER A 85 9.69 2.16 -8.91
C SER A 85 8.42 1.41 -8.50
N VAL A 86 7.42 2.14 -8.01
CA VAL A 86 6.08 1.63 -7.70
C VAL A 86 5.39 0.97 -8.90
N LEU A 87 5.82 1.28 -10.13
CA LEU A 87 5.35 0.60 -11.34
C LEU A 87 5.56 -0.93 -11.30
N LYS A 88 6.51 -1.44 -10.50
CA LYS A 88 6.68 -2.89 -10.32
C LYS A 88 5.47 -3.55 -9.66
N PHE A 89 4.72 -2.84 -8.81
CA PHE A 89 3.48 -3.35 -8.24
C PHE A 89 2.36 -3.45 -9.29
N ILE A 90 2.23 -2.43 -10.15
CA ILE A 90 1.28 -2.45 -11.26
C ILE A 90 1.62 -3.59 -12.23
N ALA A 91 2.89 -3.73 -12.61
CA ALA A 91 3.35 -4.82 -13.47
C ALA A 91 3.14 -6.22 -12.84
N GLY A 92 3.12 -6.30 -11.51
CA GLY A 92 2.78 -7.52 -10.77
C GLY A 92 1.29 -7.80 -10.63
N GLY A 93 0.41 -6.88 -11.06
CA GLY A 93 -1.04 -7.06 -11.07
C GLY A 93 -1.81 -6.24 -10.04
N ALA A 94 -1.15 -5.37 -9.24
CA ALA A 94 -1.87 -4.45 -8.36
C ALA A 94 -2.71 -3.45 -9.19
N THR A 95 -3.91 -3.13 -8.71
CA THR A 95 -4.82 -2.15 -9.35
C THR A 95 -4.36 -0.71 -9.11
N GLY A 96 -3.75 -0.42 -7.96
CA GLY A 96 -3.16 0.88 -7.71
C GLY A 96 -2.04 0.87 -6.69
N THR A 97 -1.25 1.94 -6.73
CA THR A 97 -0.06 2.13 -5.92
C THR A 97 0.20 3.62 -5.70
N PHE A 98 1.04 3.93 -4.72
CA PHE A 98 1.49 5.29 -4.42
C PHE A 98 2.97 5.29 -4.03
N GLY A 99 3.74 6.25 -4.52
CA GLY A 99 5.16 6.39 -4.19
C GLY A 99 5.59 7.84 -4.09
N THR A 100 6.61 8.11 -3.27
CA THR A 100 7.18 9.46 -3.13
C THR A 100 8.23 9.74 -4.20
N VAL A 101 8.32 10.98 -4.71
CA VAL A 101 9.24 11.36 -5.81
C VAL A 101 10.54 12.02 -5.35
N SER A 102 10.71 12.22 -4.04
CA SER A 102 11.87 12.91 -3.48
C SER A 102 12.45 12.15 -2.31
N GLU A 103 13.69 12.47 -1.93
CA GLU A 103 14.26 12.05 -0.65
C GLU A 103 13.34 12.53 0.45
N SER A 104 12.78 11.56 1.16
CA SER A 104 12.17 11.81 2.44
C SER A 104 13.00 11.02 3.44
N CYS A 105 13.63 11.70 4.40
CA CYS A 105 13.68 11.16 5.76
C CYS A 105 12.35 10.45 6.02
N SER A 106 12.36 9.20 6.48
CA SER A 106 11.23 8.25 6.57
C SER A 106 10.05 8.73 7.44
N TRP A 107 9.52 9.92 7.15
CA TRP A 107 8.43 10.60 7.81
C TRP A 107 7.16 9.94 7.33
N THR A 108 6.54 9.18 8.22
CA THR A 108 5.31 8.43 7.97
C THR A 108 4.17 9.28 7.42
N GLN A 109 4.19 10.59 7.67
CA GLN A 109 3.18 11.56 7.21
C GLN A 109 3.06 11.68 5.69
N LYS A 110 4.11 11.35 4.93
CA LYS A 110 4.14 11.41 3.46
C LYS A 110 3.64 10.11 2.80
N TYR A 111 3.35 9.09 3.60
CA TYR A 111 2.95 7.77 3.14
C TYR A 111 1.53 7.47 3.61
N PRO A 112 0.80 6.60 2.90
CA PRO A 112 -0.52 6.19 3.31
C PRO A 112 -0.44 5.46 4.64
N ASN A 113 -1.24 5.90 5.60
CA ASN A 113 -1.51 5.15 6.79
C ASN A 113 -2.41 3.95 6.41
N PRO A 114 -1.93 2.69 6.53
CA PRO A 114 -2.71 1.55 6.05
C PRO A 114 -4.06 1.40 6.74
N GLN A 115 -4.20 1.85 7.99
CA GLN A 115 -5.44 1.74 8.76
C GLN A 115 -6.51 2.61 8.12
N PHE A 116 -6.22 3.90 7.96
CA PHE A 116 -7.16 4.85 7.38
C PHE A 116 -7.45 4.50 5.93
N MET A 117 -6.43 4.10 5.17
CA MET A 117 -6.59 3.67 3.79
C MET A 117 -7.57 2.50 3.68
N ILE A 118 -7.34 1.41 4.42
CA ILE A 118 -8.24 0.23 4.44
C ILE A 118 -9.65 0.63 4.88
N GLN A 119 -9.78 1.44 5.93
CA GLN A 119 -11.09 1.87 6.44
C GLN A 119 -11.87 2.73 5.45
N HIS A 120 -11.25 3.70 4.80
CA HIS A 120 -11.91 4.51 3.78
C HIS A 120 -12.31 3.66 2.58
N TYR A 121 -11.40 2.80 2.12
CA TYR A 121 -11.65 2.02 0.92
C TYR A 121 -12.77 0.99 1.13
N THR A 122 -12.73 0.27 2.24
CA THR A 122 -13.76 -0.72 2.60
C THR A 122 -15.11 -0.12 3.02
N LYS A 123 -15.19 1.20 3.22
CA LYS A 123 -16.46 1.94 3.38
C LYS A 123 -17.11 2.34 2.05
N GLY A 124 -16.47 2.00 0.92
CA GLY A 124 -16.99 2.28 -0.41
C GLY A 124 -16.58 3.64 -0.97
N GLU A 125 -15.47 4.19 -0.50
CA GLU A 125 -14.80 5.30 -1.18
C GLU A 125 -13.99 4.80 -2.37
N THR A 126 -13.68 5.69 -3.32
CA THR A 126 -12.77 5.34 -4.41
C THR A 126 -11.34 5.14 -3.92
N LEU A 127 -10.54 4.46 -4.72
CA LEU A 127 -9.16 4.18 -4.39
C LEU A 127 -8.35 5.48 -4.17
N ILE A 128 -8.53 6.48 -5.04
CA ILE A 128 -7.83 7.76 -4.90
C ILE A 128 -8.24 8.53 -3.64
N GLU A 129 -9.54 8.55 -3.31
CA GLU A 129 -10.04 9.18 -2.07
C GLU A 129 -9.44 8.53 -0.83
N SER A 130 -9.38 7.19 -0.84
CA SER A 130 -8.82 6.40 0.25
C SER A 130 -7.33 6.68 0.46
N TYR A 131 -6.56 6.82 -0.62
CA TYR A 131 -5.17 7.25 -0.55
C TYR A 131 -5.05 8.66 0.02
N TRP A 132 -5.76 9.65 -0.54
CA TRP A 132 -5.63 11.06 -0.16
C TRP A 132 -6.03 11.31 1.30
N LYS A 133 -7.04 10.63 1.81
CA LYS A 133 -7.46 10.74 3.22
C LYS A 133 -6.54 9.98 4.19
N SER A 134 -5.68 9.09 3.67
CA SER A 134 -4.72 8.33 4.47
C SER A 134 -3.33 8.96 4.56
N ILE A 135 -3.06 10.00 3.76
CA ILE A 135 -1.75 10.66 3.66
C ILE A 135 -1.88 12.08 4.19
N LEU A 136 -1.08 12.44 5.20
CA LEU A 136 -1.11 13.78 5.78
C LEU A 136 -0.42 14.82 4.87
N GLN A 137 0.59 14.41 4.10
CA GLN A 137 1.39 15.27 3.23
C GLN A 137 1.49 14.69 1.80
N VAL A 138 0.54 15.05 0.94
CA VAL A 138 0.42 14.50 -0.44
C VAL A 138 1.36 15.15 -1.48
N PHE A 139 1.99 16.28 -1.16
CA PHE A 139 2.66 17.16 -2.14
C PHE A 139 3.91 16.57 -2.85
N GLN A 140 4.45 15.43 -2.41
CA GLN A 140 5.61 14.77 -3.03
C GLN A 140 5.33 13.33 -3.44
N GLY A 141 4.07 13.03 -3.73
CA GLY A 141 3.60 11.69 -4.06
C GLY A 141 3.02 11.59 -5.45
N ILE A 142 3.15 10.41 -6.05
CA ILE A 142 2.46 10.04 -7.28
C ILE A 142 1.60 8.81 -6.98
N PHE A 143 0.32 8.92 -7.33
CA PHE A 143 -0.59 7.78 -7.46
C PHE A 143 -0.50 7.22 -8.88
N VAL A 144 -0.48 5.88 -9.01
CA VAL A 144 -0.56 5.18 -10.30
C VAL A 144 -1.58 4.05 -10.20
N GLY A 145 -2.41 3.88 -11.23
CA GLY A 145 -3.40 2.80 -11.31
C GLY A 145 -4.78 3.30 -11.66
N GLU A 146 -5.81 2.58 -11.21
CA GLU A 146 -7.22 2.91 -11.46
C GLU A 146 -7.81 3.75 -10.32
N PRO A 147 -7.94 5.08 -10.45
CA PRO A 147 -8.30 5.96 -9.34
C PRO A 147 -9.74 5.75 -8.86
N LEU A 148 -10.64 5.34 -9.75
CA LEU A 148 -12.07 5.16 -9.47
C LEU A 148 -12.45 3.76 -9.02
N ALA A 149 -11.47 2.84 -8.91
CA ALA A 149 -11.71 1.51 -8.36
C ALA A 149 -12.41 1.65 -6.99
N ASN A 150 -13.53 0.95 -6.82
CA ASN A 150 -14.39 1.08 -5.64
C ASN A 150 -15.25 -0.19 -5.48
N PRO A 151 -14.67 -1.32 -5.05
CA PRO A 151 -15.37 -2.60 -5.03
C PRO A 151 -16.42 -2.69 -3.91
N TRP A 152 -16.39 -1.79 -2.92
CA TRP A 152 -17.36 -1.74 -1.81
C TRP A 152 -18.44 -0.66 -1.98
N ARG A 153 -18.52 -0.02 -3.15
CA ARG A 153 -19.59 0.93 -3.45
C ARG A 153 -20.94 0.21 -3.37
N LYS A 154 -21.87 0.74 -2.57
CA LYS A 154 -23.25 0.30 -2.61
C LYS A 154 -23.83 0.70 -3.97
N GLN A 155 -24.39 -0.27 -4.69
CA GLN A 155 -25.25 0.04 -5.83
C GLN A 155 -26.54 0.66 -5.29
N LEU A 156 -26.97 1.75 -5.89
CA LEU A 156 -28.29 2.31 -5.62
C LEU A 156 -29.30 1.32 -6.21
N SER A 157 -30.07 0.68 -5.35
CA SER A 157 -31.22 -0.18 -5.70
C SER A 157 -32.46 0.66 -5.96
#